data_AF-A0A2N1Y3Z8-F1
#
_entry.id   AF-A0A2N1Y3Z8-F1
#
_cell.length_a   1.000
_cell.length_b   1.000
_cell.length_c   1.000
_cell.angle_alpha   90.00
_cell.angle_beta   90.00
_cell.angle_gamma   90.00
#
_symmetry.space_group_name_H-M   'P 1'
#
loop_
_entity.id
_entity.type
_entity.pdbx_description
1 polymer ?
#
loop_
_entity_poly.entity_id
_entity_poly.type
_entity_poly.pdbx_seq_one_letter_code
_entity_poly.pdbx_strand_id
1 'polypeptide(L)'
;TKERVTEAFKLILSSDTVKAIFVNIFGGIVRCDMIAEGIIAAVKDVGVTIPVVVRLEGTNVEAGKELLRNSGLAIIAADDITDGAIKAVAAAA
;
A
#
# COMPACT_ATOMS: atom_id res chain seq x y z
N THR A 1 -10.23 -0.89 -8.08
CA THR A 1 -11.28 -0.31 -7.22
C THR A 1 -11.01 -0.75 -5.79
N LYS A 2 -11.62 -0.08 -4.79
CA LYS A 2 -11.46 -0.40 -3.37
C LYS A 2 -11.68 -1.90 -3.11
N GLU A 3 -12.73 -2.49 -3.68
CA GLU A 3 -13.11 -3.89 -3.48
C GLU A 3 -12.00 -4.85 -3.89
N ARG A 4 -11.37 -4.61 -5.05
CA ARG A 4 -10.26 -5.45 -5.53
C ARG A 4 -9.06 -5.41 -4.59
N VAL A 5 -8.77 -4.23 -4.03
CA VAL A 5 -7.68 -4.06 -3.07
C VAL A 5 -8.02 -4.77 -1.75
N THR A 6 -9.24 -4.58 -1.23
CA THR A 6 -9.74 -5.27 -0.04
C THR A 6 -9.66 -6.81 -0.16
N GLU A 7 -10.13 -7.37 -1.26
CA GLU A 7 -10.09 -8.83 -1.47
C GLU A 7 -8.66 -9.35 -1.61
N ALA A 8 -7.75 -8.58 -2.22
CA ALA A 8 -6.33 -8.93 -2.26
C ALA A 8 -5.72 -8.97 -0.85
N PHE A 9 -6.00 -7.97 0.00
CA PHE A 9 -5.55 -7.97 1.40
C PHE A 9 -6.08 -9.18 2.18
N LYS A 10 -7.37 -9.52 2.04
CA LYS A 10 -7.96 -10.71 2.68
C LYS A 10 -7.28 -12.00 2.23
N LEU A 11 -7.01 -12.14 0.93
CA LEU A 11 -6.33 -13.31 0.38
C LEU A 11 -4.91 -13.45 0.96
N ILE A 12 -4.14 -12.37 0.97
CA ILE A 12 -2.77 -12.37 1.51
C ILE A 12 -2.77 -12.70 3.01
N LEU A 13 -3.68 -12.08 3.77
CA LEU A 13 -3.80 -12.28 5.22
C LEU A 13 -4.46 -13.61 5.61
N SER A 14 -4.90 -14.42 4.65
CA SER A 14 -5.33 -15.80 4.93
C SER A 14 -4.16 -16.69 5.37
N SER A 15 -2.92 -16.27 5.10
CA SER A 15 -1.71 -16.90 5.64
C SER A 15 -1.19 -16.13 6.85
N ASP A 16 -0.95 -16.86 7.94
CA ASP A 16 -0.32 -16.39 9.18
C ASP A 16 1.19 -16.16 9.06
N THR A 17 1.81 -16.61 7.96
CA THR A 17 3.26 -16.45 7.73
C THR A 17 3.64 -15.08 7.18
N VAL A 18 2.67 -14.27 6.76
CA VAL A 18 2.92 -12.98 6.12
C VAL A 18 3.28 -11.93 7.17
N LYS A 19 4.49 -11.37 7.06
CA LYS A 19 5.02 -10.37 8.01
C LYS A 19 4.93 -8.93 7.52
N ALA A 20 4.86 -8.71 6.22
CA ALA A 20 4.69 -7.40 5.60
C ALA A 20 4.03 -7.56 4.23
N ILE A 21 3.36 -6.50 3.76
CA ILE A 21 2.75 -6.46 2.43
C ILE A 21 3.42 -5.37 1.62
N PHE A 22 3.96 -5.71 0.45
CA PHE A 22 4.49 -4.74 -0.50
C PHE A 22 3.53 -4.56 -1.67
N VAL A 23 2.91 -3.38 -1.76
CA VAL A 23 2.00 -2.98 -2.82
C VAL A 23 2.77 -2.12 -3.83
N ASN A 24 2.93 -2.62 -5.05
CA ASN A 24 3.50 -1.87 -6.16
C ASN A 24 2.43 -1.61 -7.22
N ILE A 25 2.06 -0.35 -7.45
CA ILE A 25 1.03 0.02 -8.42
C ILE A 25 1.54 1.07 -9.40
N PHE A 26 1.36 0.75 -10.69
CA PHE A 26 1.44 1.71 -11.78
C PHE A 26 0.03 2.23 -12.08
N GLY A 27 -0.25 3.48 -11.73
CA GLY A 27 -1.55 4.13 -11.95
C GLY A 27 -1.86 4.35 -13.42
N GLY A 28 -0.84 4.57 -14.26
CA GLY A 28 -1.03 4.89 -15.68
C GLY A 28 -1.93 6.11 -15.85
N ILE A 29 -3.11 5.90 -16.46
CA ILE A 29 -4.14 6.94 -16.65
C ILE A 29 -4.91 7.22 -15.35
N VAL A 30 -4.95 6.28 -14.41
CA VAL A 30 -5.63 6.44 -13.11
C VAL A 30 -4.74 7.26 -12.17
N ARG A 31 -5.34 8.23 -11.46
CA ARG A 31 -4.62 9.08 -10.52
C ARG A 31 -4.21 8.30 -9.26
N CYS A 32 -2.97 8.51 -8.83
CA CYS A 32 -2.38 7.84 -7.67
C CYS A 32 -3.02 8.27 -6.34
N ASP A 33 -3.60 9.46 -6.24
CA ASP A 33 -4.35 9.91 -5.07
C ASP A 33 -5.59 9.05 -4.82
N MET A 34 -6.40 8.79 -5.86
CA MET A 34 -7.56 7.89 -5.77
C MET A 34 -7.15 6.44 -5.43
N ILE A 35 -6.00 5.99 -5.94
CA ILE A 35 -5.46 4.67 -5.62
C ILE A 35 -5.05 4.62 -4.14
N ALA A 36 -4.36 5.64 -3.65
CA ALA A 36 -3.96 5.77 -2.26
C ALA A 36 -5.17 5.75 -1.31
N GLU A 37 -6.22 6.52 -1.62
CA GLU A 37 -7.49 6.49 -0.87
C GLU A 37 -8.10 5.09 -0.82
N GLY A 38 -8.09 4.38 -1.94
CA GLY A 38 -8.58 3.00 -2.01
C GLY A 38 -7.78 2.03 -1.14
N ILE A 39 -6.45 2.18 -1.10
CA ILE A 39 -5.57 1.38 -0.23
C ILE A 39 -5.83 1.70 1.24
N ILE A 40 -5.87 2.98 1.62
CA ILE A 40 -6.12 3.42 3.00
C ILE A 40 -7.46 2.88 3.50
N ALA A 41 -8.51 2.99 2.67
CA ALA A 41 -9.83 2.46 3.00
C ALA A 41 -9.81 0.94 3.17
N ALA A 42 -9.13 0.21 2.27
CA ALA A 42 -9.02 -1.24 2.36
C ALA A 42 -8.24 -1.70 3.61
N VAL A 43 -7.12 -1.06 3.92
CA VAL A 43 -6.31 -1.34 5.11
C VAL A 43 -7.12 -1.17 6.39
N LYS A 44 -7.90 -0.07 6.45
CA LYS A 44 -8.78 0.22 7.59
C LYS A 44 -9.93 -0.79 7.71
N ASP A 45 -10.57 -1.15 6.60
CA ASP A 45 -11.71 -2.07 6.59
C ASP A 45 -11.30 -3.52 6.94
N VAL A 46 -10.13 -3.96 6.48
CA VAL A 46 -9.61 -5.32 6.77
C VAL A 46 -8.97 -5.40 8.15
N GLY A 47 -8.57 -4.27 8.73
CA GLY A 47 -7.89 -4.23 10.03
C GLY A 47 -6.47 -4.79 9.96
N VAL A 48 -5.73 -4.43 8.90
CA VAL A 48 -4.36 -4.92 8.68
C VAL A 48 -3.45 -4.42 9.82
N THR A 49 -2.83 -5.34 10.54
CA THR A 49 -1.94 -5.05 11.67
C THR A 49 -0.45 -5.13 11.32
N ILE A 50 -0.13 -5.77 10.19
CA ILE A 50 1.24 -5.87 9.68
C ILE A 50 1.58 -4.65 8.79
N PRO A 51 2.86 -4.26 8.70
CA PRO A 51 3.26 -3.11 7.91
C PRO A 51 2.97 -3.29 6.42
N VAL A 52 2.45 -2.21 5.80
CA VAL A 52 2.17 -2.15 4.38
C VAL A 52 3.10 -1.14 3.72
N VAL A 53 4.00 -1.61 2.87
CA VAL A 53 4.84 -0.74 2.04
C VAL A 53 4.13 -0.50 0.71
N VAL A 54 4.01 0.76 0.28
CA VAL A 54 3.28 1.12 -0.93
C VAL A 54 4.18 1.96 -1.83
N ARG A 55 4.36 1.48 -3.06
CA ARG A 55 5.00 2.23 -4.15
C ARG A 55 3.96 2.56 -5.21
N LEU A 56 3.84 3.86 -5.51
CA LEU A 56 2.94 4.39 -6.54
C LEU A 56 3.78 5.03 -7.66
N GLU A 57 3.35 4.82 -8.91
CA GLU A 57 3.88 5.53 -10.07
C GLU A 57 2.76 5.93 -11.03
N GLY A 58 2.75 7.17 -11.50
CA GLY A 58 1.72 7.68 -12.40
C GLY A 58 1.32 9.12 -12.12
N THR A 59 0.12 9.50 -12.56
CA THR A 59 -0.42 10.85 -12.40
C THR A 59 -0.73 11.15 -10.93
N ASN A 60 -0.41 12.35 -10.44
CA ASN A 60 -0.60 12.76 -9.03
C ASN A 60 0.10 11.86 -8.00
N VAL A 61 1.26 11.30 -8.34
CA VAL A 61 2.02 10.42 -7.44
C VAL A 61 2.35 11.09 -6.11
N GLU A 62 2.78 12.35 -6.12
CA GLU A 62 3.15 13.07 -4.89
C GLU A 62 1.95 13.27 -3.95
N ALA A 63 0.78 13.59 -4.49
CA ALA A 63 -0.45 13.66 -3.70
C ALA A 63 -0.84 12.29 -3.12
N GLY A 64 -0.70 11.22 -3.90
CA GLY A 64 -0.92 9.85 -3.41
C GLY A 64 0.03 9.46 -2.29
N LYS A 65 1.33 9.76 -2.43
CA LYS A 65 2.32 9.52 -1.37
C LYS A 65 2.02 10.31 -0.10
N GLU A 66 1.60 11.57 -0.24
CA GLU A 66 1.22 12.42 0.90
C GLU A 66 0.01 11.87 1.65
N LEU A 67 -1.01 11.37 0.93
CA LEU A 67 -2.16 10.70 1.53
C LEU A 67 -1.75 9.45 2.32
N LEU A 68 -0.84 8.64 1.78
CA LEU A 68 -0.34 7.44 2.46
C LEU A 68 0.41 7.82 3.75
N ARG A 69 1.31 8.81 3.69
CA ARG A 69 2.09 9.30 4.85
C ARG A 69 1.20 9.86 5.96
N ASN A 70 0.14 10.58 5.59
CA ASN A 70 -0.76 11.25 6.54
C ASN A 70 -1.94 10.37 6.99
N SER A 71 -1.99 9.10 6.57
CA SER A 71 -3.11 8.22 6.87
C SER A 71 -3.25 7.85 8.35
N GLY A 72 -2.18 7.99 9.15
CA GLY A 72 -2.13 7.53 10.53
C GLY A 72 -2.16 6.00 10.68
N LEU A 73 -2.02 5.27 9.58
CA LEU A 73 -1.95 3.81 9.53
C LEU A 73 -0.49 3.35 9.43
N ALA A 74 -0.24 2.05 9.65
CA ALA A 74 1.07 1.42 9.46
C ALA A 74 1.41 1.24 7.96
N ILE A 75 1.34 2.34 7.21
CA ILE A 75 1.61 2.41 5.78
C ILE A 75 2.91 3.20 5.56
N ILE A 76 3.82 2.62 4.79
CA ILE A 76 5.11 3.20 4.46
C ILE A 76 5.13 3.52 2.97
N ALA A 77 5.23 4.79 2.61
CA ALA A 77 5.39 5.19 1.21
C ALA A 77 6.83 4.92 0.72
N ALA A 78 6.95 4.34 -0.47
CA ALA A 78 8.20 4.08 -1.16
C ALA A 78 8.32 4.94 -2.43
N ASP A 79 9.56 5.33 -2.75
CA ASP A 79 9.85 6.23 -3.85
C ASP A 79 10.00 5.50 -5.19
N ASP A 80 10.65 4.35 -5.15
CA ASP A 80 10.84 3.46 -6.30
C ASP A 80 10.76 1.99 -5.88
N ILE A 81 10.93 1.09 -6.85
CA ILE A 81 10.82 -0.35 -6.61
C ILE A 81 11.92 -0.89 -5.68
N THR A 82 13.13 -0.34 -5.77
CA THR A 82 14.28 -0.74 -4.97
C THR A 82 14.11 -0.29 -3.52
N ASP A 83 13.75 0.98 -3.33
CA ASP A 83 13.40 1.52 -2.01
C ASP A 83 12.23 0.76 -1.38
N GLY A 84 11.18 0.46 -2.16
CA GLY A 84 10.04 -0.33 -1.70
C GLY A 84 10.42 -1.74 -1.24
N ALA A 85 11.28 -2.43 -1.98
CA ALA A 85 11.77 -3.74 -1.59
C ALA A 85 12.60 -3.70 -0.30
N ILE A 86 13.52 -2.73 -0.18
CA ILE A 86 14.36 -2.57 1.02
C ILE A 86 13.49 -2.29 2.25
N LYS A 87 12.54 -1.36 2.14
CA LYS A 87 11.59 -1.04 3.22
C LYS A 87 10.72 -2.24 3.58
N ALA A 88 10.28 -3.03 2.61
CA ALA A 88 9.46 -4.22 2.87
C ALA A 88 10.23 -5.29 3.65
N VAL A 89 11.50 -5.54 3.29
CA VAL A 89 12.37 -6.46 4.03
C VAL A 89 12.63 -5.94 5.45
N ALA A 90 12.95 -4.66 5.59
CA ALA A 90 13.19 -4.06 6.91
C ALA A 90 11.94 -4.08 7.81
N ALA A 91 10.76 -3.90 7.23
CA ALA A 91 9.49 -3.93 7.96
C ALA A 91 9.02 -5.36 8.32
N ALA A 92 9.51 -6.38 7.62
CA ALA A 92 9.21 -7.78 7.89
C ALA A 92 10.13 -8.42 8.95
N ALA A 93 11.11 -7.68 9.46
CA ALA A 93 12.14 -8.14 10.40
C ALA A 93 11.59 -8.37 11.82
#